data_AF-A0A1V9G4S7-F1
#
_entry.id   AF-A0A1V9G4S7-F1
#
_cell.length_a   1.000
_cell.length_b   1.000
_cell.length_c   1.000
_cell.angle_alpha   90.00
_cell.angle_beta   90.00
_cell.angle_gamma   90.00
#
_symmetry.space_group_name_H-M   'P 1'
#
loop_
_entity.id
_entity.type
_entity.pdbx_description
1 polymer ?
#
loop_
_entity_poly.entity_id
_entity_poly.type
_entity_poly.pdbx_seq_one_letter_code
_entity_poly.pdbx_strand_id
1 'polypeptide(L)'
;MLIFYAFYKTAGLNALHCNDKTAGQLMKLFGKDQGGIKDSLQLIIGPKQELSQRFRTEIQNRFNDVYTIFEELEFSEGIRLLRSMETKFLE
;
A
#
# COMPACT_ATOMS: atom_id res chain seq x y z
N MET A 1 0.06 -3.77 3.62
CA MET A 1 -0.26 -3.64 2.19
C MET A 1 0.79 -2.87 1.41
N LEU A 2 1.34 -1.77 1.94
CA LEU A 2 2.43 -1.02 1.30
C LEU A 2 3.64 -1.90 0.91
N ILE A 3 4.15 -2.72 1.82
CA ILE A 3 5.25 -3.67 1.54
C ILE A 3 4.91 -4.60 0.37
N PHE A 4 3.74 -5.25 0.43
CA PHE A 4 3.28 -6.15 -0.63
C PHE A 4 3.14 -5.43 -1.97
N TYR A 5 2.56 -4.22 -1.96
CA TYR A 5 2.41 -3.40 -3.15
C TYR A 5 3.76 -3.07 -3.79
N ALA A 6 4.74 -2.66 -2.98
CA ALA A 6 6.08 -2.36 -3.47
C ALA A 6 6.75 -3.60 -4.09
N PHE A 7 6.74 -4.75 -3.42
CA PHE A 7 7.28 -6.00 -4.00
C PHE A 7 6.55 -6.40 -5.28
N TYR A 8 5.23 -6.33 -5.29
CA TYR A 8 4.43 -6.71 -6.44
C TYR A 8 4.75 -5.84 -7.66
N LYS A 9 4.84 -4.52 -7.47
CA LYS A 9 5.14 -3.56 -8.54
C LYS A 9 6.58 -3.64 -9.03
N THR A 10 7.53 -3.77 -8.12
CA THR A 10 8.96 -3.91 -8.49
C THR A 10 9.25 -5.23 -9.18
N ALA A 11 8.50 -6.30 -8.88
CA ALA A 11 8.53 -7.56 -9.63
C ALA A 11 7.89 -7.46 -11.04
N GLY A 12 7.39 -6.30 -11.45
CA GLY A 12 6.78 -6.09 -12.76
C GLY A 12 5.39 -6.72 -12.91
N LEU A 13 4.75 -7.12 -11.80
CA LEU A 13 3.42 -7.71 -11.83
C LEU A 13 2.35 -6.62 -11.93
N ASN A 14 1.39 -6.78 -12.85
CA ASN A 14 0.36 -5.78 -13.17
C ASN A 14 -1.09 -6.22 -12.88
N ALA A 15 -1.30 -7.27 -12.08
CA ALA A 15 -2.64 -7.81 -11.81
C ALA A 15 -3.23 -7.44 -10.43
N LEU A 16 -2.64 -6.46 -9.72
CA LEU A 16 -3.26 -5.92 -8.51
C LEU A 16 -4.45 -5.04 -8.89
N HIS A 17 -5.67 -5.51 -8.58
CA HIS A 17 -6.92 -4.80 -8.84
C HIS A 17 -7.74 -4.62 -7.57
N CYS A 18 -8.47 -3.51 -7.46
CA CYS A 18 -9.41 -3.30 -6.37
C CYS A 18 -10.73 -4.03 -6.72
N ASN A 19 -10.74 -5.35 -6.53
CA ASN A 19 -11.92 -6.18 -6.76
C ASN A 19 -11.98 -7.35 -5.78
N ASP A 20 -13.15 -7.98 -5.68
CA ASP A 20 -13.41 -9.04 -4.70
C ASP A 20 -12.53 -10.28 -4.93
N LYS A 21 -12.19 -10.56 -6.20
CA LYS A 21 -11.29 -11.67 -6.56
C LYS A 21 -9.90 -11.46 -5.96
N THR A 22 -9.30 -10.30 -6.18
CA THR A 22 -7.95 -9.97 -5.67
C THR A 22 -7.98 -9.89 -4.15
N ALA A 23 -8.99 -9.22 -3.57
CA ALA A 23 -9.12 -9.10 -2.12
C ALA A 23 -9.27 -10.48 -1.45
N GLY A 24 -10.07 -11.39 -2.03
CA GLY A 24 -10.24 -12.75 -1.54
C GLY A 24 -8.97 -13.59 -1.63
N GLN A 25 -8.14 -13.40 -2.66
CA GLN A 25 -6.83 -14.06 -2.77
C GLN A 25 -5.86 -13.55 -1.70
N LEU A 26 -5.77 -12.24 -1.53
CA LEU A 26 -4.90 -11.63 -0.52
C LEU A 26 -5.38 -11.93 0.91
N MET A 27 -6.70 -12.08 1.15
CA MET A 27 -7.25 -12.53 2.44
C MET A 27 -6.63 -13.85 2.87
N LYS A 28 -6.55 -14.81 1.95
CA LYS A 28 -5.95 -16.13 2.24
C LYS A 28 -4.46 -16.03 2.56
N LEU A 29 -3.75 -15.06 1.98
CA LEU A 29 -2.32 -14.86 2.21
C LEU A 29 -2.03 -14.11 3.52
N PHE A 30 -2.83 -13.11 3.86
CA PHE A 30 -2.58 -12.23 5.00
C PHE A 30 -3.40 -12.57 6.25
N GLY A 31 -4.37 -13.49 6.15
CA GLY A 31 -5.28 -13.83 7.25
C GLY A 31 -6.14 -12.65 7.72
N LYS A 32 -6.32 -11.62 6.88
CA LYS A 32 -7.12 -10.42 7.16
C LYS A 32 -8.47 -10.49 6.48
N ASP A 33 -9.46 -9.80 7.05
CA ASP A 33 -10.79 -9.73 6.45
C ASP A 33 -10.75 -9.13 5.03
N GLN A 34 -11.61 -9.66 4.16
CA GLN A 34 -11.65 -9.25 2.76
C GLN A 34 -12.02 -7.77 2.59
N GLY A 35 -12.87 -7.23 3.47
CA GLY A 35 -13.28 -5.82 3.45
C GLY A 35 -12.10 -4.89 3.68
N GLY A 36 -11.37 -5.08 4.78
CA GLY A 36 -10.20 -4.29 5.12
C GLY A 36 -9.06 -4.40 4.10
N ILE A 37 -8.93 -5.54 3.41
CA ILE A 37 -8.03 -5.66 2.26
C ILE A 37 -8.52 -4.82 1.09
N LYS A 38 -9.80 -4.89 0.76
CA LYS A 38 -10.39 -4.10 -0.33
C LYS A 38 -10.26 -2.61 -0.06
N ASP A 39 -10.50 -2.16 1.17
CA ASP A 39 -10.31 -0.78 1.58
C ASP A 39 -8.83 -0.35 1.44
N SER A 40 -7.91 -1.21 1.86
CA SER A 40 -6.48 -0.96 1.70
C SER A 40 -6.06 -0.88 0.23
N LEU A 41 -6.59 -1.75 -0.63
CA LEU A 41 -6.35 -1.68 -2.08
C LEU A 41 -6.96 -0.40 -2.65
N GLN A 42 -8.18 -0.07 -2.29
CA GLN A 42 -8.87 1.13 -2.74
C GLN A 42 -8.09 2.41 -2.39
N LEU A 43 -7.46 2.45 -1.21
CA LEU A 43 -6.58 3.56 -0.82
C LEU A 43 -5.29 3.63 -1.66
N ILE A 44 -4.68 2.50 -1.98
CA ILE A 44 -3.36 2.43 -2.63
C ILE A 44 -3.45 2.60 -4.16
N ILE A 45 -4.37 1.87 -4.80
CA ILE A 45 -4.49 1.80 -6.26
C ILE A 45 -5.73 2.50 -6.82
N GLY A 46 -6.68 2.89 -5.96
CA GLY A 46 -7.84 3.66 -6.37
C GLY A 46 -7.54 5.13 -6.64
N PRO A 47 -8.57 5.91 -7.05
CA PRO A 47 -8.48 7.36 -7.14
C PRO A 47 -8.13 7.98 -5.78
N LYS A 48 -7.54 9.18 -5.83
CA LYS A 48 -7.28 10.01 -4.64
C LYS A 48 -8.59 10.23 -3.87
N GLN A 49 -8.52 10.12 -2.55
CA GLN A 49 -9.65 10.32 -1.65
C GLN A 49 -9.33 11.47 -0.70
N GLU A 50 -10.34 12.24 -0.32
CA GLU A 50 -10.19 13.21 0.76
C GLU A 50 -10.11 12.47 2.09
N LEU A 51 -8.96 12.61 2.75
CA LEU A 51 -8.72 12.01 4.04
C LEU A 51 -8.78 13.05 5.14
N SER A 52 -9.40 12.68 6.26
CA SER A 52 -9.34 13.49 7.47
C SER A 52 -7.89 13.62 7.95
N GLN A 53 -7.58 14.70 8.66
CA GLN A 53 -6.23 14.96 9.17
C GLN A 53 -5.70 13.78 10.01
N ARG A 54 -6.56 13.16 10.83
CA ARG A 54 -6.21 11.98 11.62
C ARG A 54 -5.77 10.82 10.73
N PHE A 55 -6.55 10.50 9.69
CA PHE A 55 -6.23 9.41 8.76
C PHE A 55 -4.93 9.68 7.99
N ARG A 56 -4.67 10.93 7.61
CA ARG A 56 -3.40 11.33 6.98
C ARG A 56 -2.20 11.03 7.89
N THR A 57 -2.28 11.42 9.16
CA THR A 57 -1.23 11.11 10.14
C THR A 57 -1.03 9.60 10.32
N GLU A 58 -2.12 8.84 10.43
CA GLU A 58 -2.03 7.37 10.56
C GLU A 58 -1.40 6.70 9.33
N ILE A 59 -1.69 7.20 8.12
CA ILE A 59 -1.06 6.72 6.88
C ILE A 59 0.41 7.12 6.84
N GLN A 60 0.75 8.35 7.19
CA GLN A 60 2.13 8.84 7.22
C GLN A 60 3.01 7.98 8.15
N ASN A 61 2.51 7.65 9.34
CA ASN A 61 3.21 6.76 10.26
C ASN A 61 3.47 5.39 9.63
N ARG A 62 2.48 4.83 8.90
CA ARG A 62 2.65 3.54 8.19
C ARG A 62 3.67 3.62 7.06
N PHE A 63 3.78 4.75 6.36
CA PHE A 63 4.83 4.95 5.36
C PHE A 63 6.21 4.97 6.03
N ASN A 64 6.35 5.74 7.11
CA ASN A 64 7.59 5.82 7.89
C ASN A 64 8.04 4.43 8.37
N ASP A 65 7.13 3.63 8.95
CA ASP A 65 7.44 2.26 9.39
C ASP A 65 7.98 1.39 8.25
N VAL A 66 7.39 1.53 7.05
CA VAL A 66 7.80 0.76 5.87
C VAL A 66 9.11 1.27 5.27
N TYR A 67 9.36 2.58 5.33
CA TYR A 67 10.65 3.13 4.93
C TYR A 67 11.77 2.59 5.79
N THR A 68 11.62 2.56 7.12
CA THR A 68 12.61 1.96 8.03
C THR A 68 12.93 0.52 7.64
N ILE A 69 11.89 -0.30 7.40
CA ILE A 69 12.07 -1.70 6.98
C ILE A 69 12.82 -1.79 5.64
N PHE A 70 12.47 -0.95 4.66
CA PHE A 70 13.13 -0.98 3.35
C PHE A 70 14.55 -0.42 3.39
N GLU A 71 14.86 0.51 4.28
CA GLU A 71 16.22 0.99 4.52
C GLU A 71 17.09 -0.13 5.11
N GLU A 72 16.58 -0.87 6.10
CA GLU A 72 17.26 -2.05 6.67
C GLU A 72 17.51 -3.16 5.65
N LEU A 73 16.59 -3.31 4.68
CA LEU A 73 16.71 -4.28 3.59
C LEU A 73 17.51 -3.76 2.38
N GLU A 74 18.05 -2.54 2.46
CA GLU A 74 18.72 -1.85 1.34
C GLU A 74 17.86 -1.77 0.05
N PHE A 75 16.53 -1.79 0.20
CA PHE A 75 15.58 -1.88 -0.89
C PHE A 75 15.20 -0.49 -1.46
N SER A 76 16.20 0.17 -2.03
CA SER A 76 16.10 1.54 -2.58
C SER A 76 14.96 1.73 -3.60
N GLU A 77 14.71 0.72 -4.44
CA GLU A 77 13.66 0.78 -5.45
C GLU A 77 12.25 0.78 -4.82
N GLY A 78 12.05 0.02 -3.74
CA GLY A 78 10.81 0.04 -2.97
C GLY A 78 10.56 1.40 -2.33
N ILE A 79 11.59 2.03 -1.78
CA ILE A 79 11.52 3.38 -1.20
C ILE A 79 11.13 4.39 -2.28
N ARG A 80 11.79 4.37 -3.44
CA ARG A 80 11.50 5.27 -4.57
C ARG A 80 10.04 5.17 -5.00
N LEU A 81 9.53 3.94 -5.13
CA LEU A 81 8.15 3.68 -5.52
C LEU A 81 7.16 4.19 -4.48
N LEU A 82 7.41 3.95 -3.19
CA LEU A 82 6.52 4.39 -2.12
C LEU A 82 6.53 5.91 -1.96
N ARG A 83 7.67 6.60 -2.13
CA ARG A 83 7.72 8.09 -2.11
C ARG A 83 6.84 8.71 -3.17
N SER A 84 6.86 8.17 -4.39
CA SER A 84 5.96 8.65 -5.45
C SER A 84 4.50 8.45 -5.08
N MET A 85 4.16 7.32 -4.47
CA MET A 85 2.79 7.02 -4.05
C MET A 85 2.33 7.86 -2.87
N GLU A 86 3.21 8.14 -1.91
CA GLU A 86 2.94 8.92 -0.70
C GLU A 86 2.39 10.32 -1.01
N THR A 87 2.81 10.93 -2.13
CA THR A 87 2.30 12.23 -2.60
C THR A 87 0.78 12.28 -2.71
N LYS A 88 0.12 11.15 -3.00
CA LYS A 88 -1.36 11.06 -3.06
C LYS A 88 -2.04 11.35 -1.73
N PHE A 89 -1.32 11.23 -0.61
CA PHE A 89 -1.85 11.33 0.74
C PHE A 89 -1.46 12.64 1.45
N LEU A 90 -0.52 13.40 0.89
CA LEU A 90 0.00 14.66 1.47
C LEU A 90 -0.80 15.91 1.06
N GLU A 91 -1.52 15.83 -0.06
CA GLU A 91 -2.40 16.89 -0.58
C GLU A 91 -3.87 16.59 -0.31
#